data_AF-A0A7S2G6M7-F1
#
_entry.id   AF-A0A7S2G6M7-F1
#
_cell.length_a   1.000
_cell.length_b   1.000
_cell.length_c   1.000
_cell.angle_alpha   90.00
_cell.angle_beta   90.00
_cell.angle_gamma   90.00
#
_symmetry.space_group_name_H-M   'P 1'
#
loop_
_entity.id
_entity.type
_entity.pdbx_description
1 polymer ?
#
loop_
_entity_poly.entity_id
_entity_poly.type
_entity_poly.pdbx_seq_one_letter_code
_entity_poly.pdbx_strand_id
1 'polypeptide(L)'
;AGSAPPAAKADEAKAEQPKLDLAKPGAYLVARAAQRLVVSTEDAPDVAGEYRLLPGAANGCPAYKASLAGQRAAFLLWTPSEGGCWVFAPDLDGSGVVLARSLQLAWTALPDEIMASSWTRAAWGERGGRVRIAVLRG
;
A
#
# COMPACT_ATOMS: atom_id res chain seq x y z
N ALA A 1 -38.60 33.06 -27.56
CA ALA A 1 -38.22 31.67 -27.89
C ALA A 1 -36.76 31.48 -27.50
N GLY A 2 -36.50 30.94 -26.31
CA GLY A 2 -35.15 30.67 -25.82
C GLY A 2 -34.81 29.21 -26.13
N SER A 3 -33.91 29.00 -27.08
CA SER A 3 -33.39 27.66 -27.40
C SER A 3 -32.27 27.31 -26.41
N ALA A 4 -32.51 26.32 -25.56
CA ALA A 4 -31.48 25.74 -24.71
C ALA A 4 -30.53 24.86 -25.57
N PRO A 5 -29.20 24.90 -25.35
CA PRO A 5 -28.27 24.01 -26.01
C PRO A 5 -28.37 22.57 -25.45
N PRO A 6 -28.11 21.54 -26.28
CA PRO A 6 -28.20 20.15 -25.86
C PRO A 6 -27.07 19.79 -24.89
N ALA A 7 -27.43 19.15 -23.78
CA ALA A 7 -26.51 18.57 -22.83
C ALA A 7 -25.68 17.47 -23.50
N ALA A 8 -24.37 17.70 -23.64
CA ALA A 8 -23.42 16.66 -24.01
C ALA A 8 -23.40 15.59 -22.92
N LYS A 9 -23.84 14.38 -23.24
CA LYS A 9 -23.61 13.21 -22.41
C LYS A 9 -22.12 12.88 -22.51
N ALA A 10 -21.39 13.09 -21.41
CA ALA A 10 -20.05 12.57 -21.27
C ALA A 10 -20.16 11.04 -21.17
N ASP A 11 -19.70 10.34 -22.19
CA ASP A 11 -19.45 8.90 -22.14
C ASP A 11 -18.33 8.66 -21.12
N GLU A 12 -18.73 8.33 -19.91
CA GLU A 12 -17.83 7.86 -18.87
C GLU A 12 -17.35 6.47 -19.26
N ALA A 13 -16.18 6.42 -19.90
CA ALA A 13 -15.51 5.17 -20.23
C ALA A 13 -15.29 4.38 -18.93
N LYS A 14 -16.17 3.39 -18.69
CA LYS A 14 -16.02 2.41 -17.62
C LYS A 14 -14.71 1.68 -17.85
N ALA A 15 -13.65 2.10 -17.16
CA ALA A 15 -12.41 1.35 -17.10
C ALA A 15 -12.75 -0.06 -16.58
N GLU A 16 -12.52 -1.07 -17.42
CA GLU A 16 -12.75 -2.47 -17.07
C GLU A 16 -11.88 -2.80 -15.85
N GLN A 17 -12.52 -3.17 -14.74
CA GLN A 17 -11.79 -3.52 -13.53
C GLN A 17 -10.96 -4.78 -13.83
N PRO A 18 -9.66 -4.81 -13.48
CA PRO A 18 -8.83 -5.99 -13.70
C PRO A 18 -9.46 -7.19 -12.99
N LYS A 19 -9.59 -8.33 -13.68
CA LYS A 19 -10.12 -9.54 -13.07
C LYS A 19 -9.05 -10.21 -12.20
N LEU A 20 -9.40 -10.62 -10.98
CA LEU A 20 -8.48 -11.35 -10.10
C LEU A 20 -8.21 -12.74 -10.69
N ASP A 21 -6.95 -12.96 -11.08
CA ASP A 21 -6.40 -14.29 -11.36
C ASP A 21 -5.70 -14.79 -10.09
N LEU A 22 -6.26 -15.84 -9.47
CA LEU A 22 -5.71 -16.44 -8.26
C LEU A 22 -4.35 -17.09 -8.48
N ALA A 23 -3.97 -17.40 -9.73
CA ALA A 23 -2.64 -17.88 -10.07
C ALA A 23 -1.59 -16.76 -10.09
N LYS A 24 -2.02 -15.50 -10.25
CA LYS A 24 -1.15 -14.31 -10.36
C LYS A 24 -1.71 -13.11 -9.60
N PRO A 25 -1.92 -13.22 -8.27
CA PRO A 25 -2.51 -12.14 -7.48
C PRO A 25 -1.68 -10.85 -7.54
N GLY A 26 -0.36 -10.98 -7.70
CA GLY A 26 0.55 -9.85 -7.87
C GLY A 26 0.23 -8.93 -9.06
N ALA A 27 -0.10 -9.50 -10.23
CA ALA A 27 -0.46 -8.71 -11.41
C ALA A 27 -1.76 -7.92 -11.20
N TYR A 28 -2.74 -8.55 -10.54
CA TYR A 28 -3.98 -7.90 -10.14
C TYR A 28 -3.74 -6.75 -9.15
N LEU A 29 -2.84 -6.93 -8.18
CA LEU A 29 -2.47 -5.87 -7.23
C LEU A 29 -1.73 -4.73 -7.92
N VAL A 30 -0.79 -5.02 -8.82
CA VAL A 30 -0.07 -3.99 -9.61
C VAL A 30 -1.02 -3.15 -10.46
N ALA A 31 -2.00 -3.78 -11.11
CA ALA A 31 -2.98 -3.05 -11.92
C ALA A 31 -3.87 -2.10 -11.09
N ARG A 32 -4.04 -2.38 -9.80
CA ARG A 32 -4.87 -1.59 -8.87
C ARG A 32 -4.07 -0.63 -8.00
N ALA A 33 -2.74 -0.69 -8.03
CA ALA A 33 -1.88 0.11 -7.16
C ALA A 33 -2.08 1.60 -7.41
N ALA A 34 -2.22 2.39 -6.34
CA ALA A 34 -2.22 3.84 -6.45
C ALA A 34 -0.82 4.34 -6.82
N GLN A 35 -0.71 5.42 -7.59
CA GLN A 35 0.61 6.02 -7.89
C GLN A 35 1.23 6.67 -6.65
N ARG A 36 0.38 7.14 -5.73
CA ARG A 36 0.76 7.81 -4.49
C ARG A 36 -0.07 7.30 -3.33
N LEU A 37 0.59 7.16 -2.19
CA LEU A 37 -0.03 6.88 -0.89
C LEU A 37 0.38 7.95 0.12
N VAL A 38 -0.48 8.18 1.11
CA VAL A 38 -0.19 9.00 2.29
C VAL A 38 -0.35 8.10 3.52
N VAL A 39 0.70 8.02 4.33
CA VAL A 39 0.71 7.24 5.57
C VAL A 39 0.62 8.20 6.75
N SER A 40 -0.40 7.99 7.60
CA SER A 40 -0.67 8.82 8.77
C SER A 40 -0.69 7.96 10.03
N THR A 41 0.14 8.32 11.00
CA THR A 41 0.26 7.60 12.28
C THR A 41 0.93 8.49 13.33
N GLU A 42 0.50 8.38 14.58
CA GLU A 42 1.18 8.96 15.75
C GLU A 42 2.10 7.94 16.43
N ASP A 43 1.80 6.64 16.30
CA ASP A 43 2.48 5.54 16.99
C ASP A 43 3.81 5.13 16.33
N ALA A 44 3.96 5.42 15.04
CA ALA A 44 5.13 5.09 14.22
C ALA A 44 5.55 6.26 13.32
N PRO A 45 6.02 7.39 13.90
CA PRO A 45 6.33 8.59 13.13
C PRO A 45 7.44 8.40 12.09
N ASP A 46 8.26 7.36 12.25
CA ASP A 46 9.30 6.92 11.33
C ASP A 46 8.78 6.37 10.00
N VAL A 47 7.49 5.98 9.93
CA VAL A 47 6.86 5.48 8.69
C VAL A 47 5.82 6.43 8.13
N ALA A 48 5.54 7.56 8.79
CA ALA A 48 4.57 8.54 8.33
C ALA A 48 5.08 9.31 7.09
N GLY A 49 4.16 9.82 6.28
CA GLY A 49 4.44 10.69 5.14
C GLY A 49 3.96 10.16 3.79
N GLU A 50 4.42 10.80 2.71
CA GLU A 50 4.05 10.43 1.34
C GLU A 50 4.92 9.31 0.79
N TYR A 51 4.29 8.37 0.08
CA TYR A 51 4.92 7.24 -0.58
C TYR A 51 4.58 7.23 -2.06
N ARG A 52 5.56 6.92 -2.90
CA ARG A 52 5.39 6.80 -4.36
C ARG A 52 5.61 5.38 -4.81
N LEU A 53 4.76 4.95 -5.74
CA LEU A 53 4.89 3.65 -6.39
C LEU A 53 6.23 3.57 -7.13
N LEU A 54 6.95 2.46 -6.94
CA LEU A 54 8.15 2.17 -7.69
C LEU A 54 7.81 1.63 -9.09
N PRO A 55 8.66 1.85 -10.09
CA PRO A 55 8.45 1.33 -11.45
C PRO A 55 8.55 -0.20 -11.55
N GLY A 56 8.76 -0.91 -10.44
CA GLY A 56 8.85 -2.35 -10.36
C GLY A 56 8.06 -2.91 -9.17
N ALA A 57 8.07 -4.24 -9.06
CA ALA A 57 7.43 -4.97 -7.97
C ALA A 57 8.48 -5.56 -7.01
N ALA A 58 8.15 -5.64 -5.73
CA ALA A 58 8.87 -6.43 -4.75
C ALA A 58 8.04 -7.67 -4.43
N ASN A 59 8.65 -8.87 -4.49
CA ASN A 59 7.97 -10.14 -4.24
C ASN A 59 6.70 -10.35 -5.09
N GLY A 60 6.70 -9.84 -6.32
CA GLY A 60 5.55 -9.91 -7.23
C GLY A 60 4.42 -8.93 -6.91
N CYS A 61 4.56 -8.08 -5.88
CA CYS A 61 3.57 -7.11 -5.44
C CYS A 61 4.07 -5.67 -5.63
N PRO A 62 3.16 -4.67 -5.65
CA PRO A 62 3.54 -3.26 -5.64
C PRO A 62 4.48 -2.92 -4.49
N ALA A 63 5.46 -2.06 -4.75
CA ALA A 63 6.35 -1.55 -3.72
C ALA A 63 6.37 -0.02 -3.79
N TYR A 64 6.43 0.61 -2.62
CA TYR A 64 6.42 2.06 -2.51
C TYR A 64 7.64 2.55 -1.74
N LYS A 65 8.10 3.76 -2.06
CA LYS A 65 9.20 4.43 -1.36
C LYS A 65 8.75 5.75 -0.77
N ALA A 66 9.11 6.02 0.47
CA ALA A 66 8.86 7.30 1.13
C ALA A 66 9.54 8.46 0.37
N SER A 67 8.84 9.57 0.24
CA SER A 67 9.30 10.78 -0.48
C SER A 67 9.97 11.81 0.44
N LEU A 68 10.15 11.50 1.74
CA LEU A 68 10.71 12.44 2.72
C LEU A 68 12.19 12.77 2.45
N ALA A 69 12.49 14.06 2.37
CA ALA A 69 13.85 14.57 2.39
C ALA A 69 14.41 14.51 3.83
N GLY A 70 15.53 13.79 4.04
CA GLY A 70 16.31 13.87 5.28
C GLY A 70 16.10 12.76 6.32
N GLN A 71 15.17 11.82 6.13
CA GLN A 71 15.05 10.60 6.96
C GLN A 71 15.47 9.36 6.17
N ARG A 72 15.85 8.29 6.89
CA ARG A 72 16.06 6.96 6.28
C ARG A 72 14.79 6.59 5.52
N ALA A 73 14.89 6.53 4.20
CA ALA A 73 13.76 6.24 3.33
C ALA A 73 13.18 4.86 3.69
N ALA A 74 11.95 4.85 4.20
CA ALA A 74 11.19 3.63 4.38
C ALA A 74 10.58 3.18 3.05
N PHE A 75 10.52 1.88 2.86
CA PHE A 75 9.78 1.21 1.82
C PHE A 75 8.54 0.57 2.41
N LEU A 76 7.46 0.56 1.64
CA LEU A 76 6.25 -0.20 1.93
C LEU A 76 6.11 -1.29 0.88
N LEU A 77 6.25 -2.54 1.30
CA LEU A 77 6.30 -3.70 0.41
C LEU A 77 5.58 -4.90 1.01
N TRP A 78 5.20 -5.85 0.16
CA TRP A 78 4.64 -7.12 0.60
C TRP A 78 5.76 -8.14 0.78
N THR A 79 5.70 -8.93 1.84
CA THR A 79 6.64 -10.03 2.12
C THR A 79 5.89 -11.34 2.30
N PRO A 80 6.40 -12.47 1.78
CA PRO A 80 5.81 -13.80 1.98
C PRO A 80 6.00 -14.35 3.40
N SER A 81 6.83 -13.71 4.23
CA SER A 81 7.09 -14.14 5.61
C SER A 81 5.81 -14.28 6.44
N GLU A 82 5.77 -15.31 7.30
CA GLU A 82 4.64 -15.64 8.19
C GLU A 82 3.26 -15.69 7.49
N GLY A 83 3.21 -16.07 6.20
CA GLY A 83 1.95 -16.24 5.48
C GLY A 83 1.50 -15.03 4.66
N GLY A 84 2.31 -13.97 4.58
CA GLY A 84 2.12 -12.90 3.60
C GLY A 84 1.46 -11.63 4.14
N CYS A 85 2.23 -10.57 4.37
CA CYS A 85 1.68 -9.28 4.80
C CYS A 85 2.46 -8.07 4.27
N TRP A 86 1.89 -6.88 4.49
CA TRP A 86 2.53 -5.60 4.18
C TRP A 86 3.46 -5.15 5.30
N VAL A 87 4.64 -4.64 4.94
CA VAL A 87 5.65 -4.19 5.89
C VAL A 87 6.25 -2.86 5.49
N PHE A 88 6.60 -2.07 6.51
CA PHE A 88 7.49 -0.93 6.41
C PHE A 88 8.90 -1.38 6.77
N ALA A 89 9.86 -1.16 5.86
CA ALA A 89 11.24 -1.61 6.01
C ALA A 89 12.22 -0.55 5.47
N PRO A 90 13.49 -0.52 5.94
CA PRO A 90 14.49 0.41 5.44
C PRO A 90 15.07 0.00 4.07
N ASP A 91 14.79 -1.21 3.61
CA ASP A 91 15.30 -1.82 2.39
C ASP A 91 14.17 -2.50 1.60
N LEU A 92 14.45 -2.84 0.34
CA LEU A 92 13.49 -3.47 -0.58
C LEU A 92 13.43 -4.99 -0.46
N ASP A 93 14.45 -5.61 0.13
CA ASP A 93 14.47 -7.06 0.30
C ASP A 93 13.65 -7.50 1.53
N GLY A 94 13.36 -6.58 2.46
CA GLY A 94 12.59 -6.86 3.66
C GLY A 94 13.32 -7.78 4.63
N SER A 95 14.63 -7.96 4.43
CA SER A 95 15.50 -8.80 5.26
C SER A 95 16.04 -8.05 6.48
N GLY A 96 15.95 -6.72 6.46
CA GLY A 96 16.35 -5.85 7.56
C GLY A 96 15.33 -5.73 8.70
N VAL A 97 15.56 -4.70 9.52
CA VAL A 97 14.71 -4.37 10.67
C VAL A 97 13.34 -3.90 10.17
N VAL A 98 12.28 -4.64 10.51
CA VAL A 98 10.90 -4.22 10.24
C VAL A 98 10.55 -3.03 11.13
N LEU A 99 10.15 -1.92 10.52
CA LEU A 99 9.71 -0.70 11.22
C LEU A 99 8.27 -0.87 11.73
N ALA A 100 7.42 -1.45 10.88
CA ALA A 100 6.08 -1.88 11.21
C ALA A 100 5.60 -2.95 10.24
N ARG A 101 4.71 -3.84 10.67
CA ARG A 101 4.08 -4.87 9.83
C ARG A 101 2.58 -4.95 10.06
N SER A 102 1.85 -5.32 9.02
CA SER A 102 0.44 -5.63 9.12
C SER A 102 0.26 -6.98 9.81
N LEU A 103 -0.70 -7.04 10.73
CA LEU A 103 -1.22 -8.25 11.35
C LEU A 103 -2.30 -8.93 10.49
N GLN A 104 -2.77 -8.24 9.45
CA GLN A 104 -3.71 -8.78 8.48
C GLN A 104 -2.93 -9.46 7.35
N LEU A 105 -3.17 -10.75 7.15
CA LEU A 105 -2.67 -11.45 5.96
C LEU A 105 -3.31 -10.85 4.71
N ALA A 106 -2.49 -10.51 3.71
CA ALA A 106 -2.90 -9.57 2.66
C ALA A 106 -2.37 -9.95 1.28
N TRP A 107 -2.54 -11.22 0.90
CA TRP A 107 -2.14 -11.74 -0.41
C TRP A 107 -2.98 -11.24 -1.60
N THR A 108 -4.16 -10.64 -1.36
CA THR A 108 -5.02 -10.05 -2.40
C THR A 108 -5.46 -8.62 -2.10
N ALA A 109 -4.89 -7.99 -1.07
CA ALA A 109 -5.23 -6.64 -0.63
C ALA A 109 -4.06 -5.68 -0.81
N LEU A 110 -4.33 -4.44 -1.20
CA LEU A 110 -3.38 -3.34 -1.25
C LEU A 110 -3.18 -2.72 0.15
N PRO A 111 -2.10 -1.96 0.37
CA PRO A 111 -1.82 -1.38 1.67
C PRO A 111 -2.91 -0.42 2.18
N ASP A 112 -3.54 0.33 1.28
CA ASP A 112 -4.65 1.26 1.58
C ASP A 112 -5.97 0.56 1.95
N GLU A 113 -6.04 -0.76 1.77
CA GLU A 113 -7.19 -1.59 2.13
C GLU A 113 -7.02 -2.27 3.50
N ILE A 114 -5.86 -2.11 4.14
CA ILE A 114 -5.57 -2.67 5.45
C ILE A 114 -6.20 -1.78 6.53
N MET A 115 -6.87 -2.41 7.50
CA MET A 115 -7.46 -1.68 8.62
C MET A 115 -6.38 -0.96 9.44
N ALA A 116 -6.64 0.29 9.81
CA ALA A 116 -5.65 1.10 10.50
C ALA A 116 -5.20 0.53 11.85
N SER A 117 -6.02 -0.28 12.51
CA SER A 117 -5.72 -0.95 13.79
C SER A 117 -5.01 -2.30 13.64
N SER A 118 -4.69 -2.73 12.41
CA SER A 118 -4.09 -4.03 12.10
C SER A 118 -2.58 -3.94 11.85
N TRP A 119 -1.87 -3.11 12.61
CA TRP A 119 -0.41 -2.95 12.49
C TRP A 119 0.30 -3.19 13.83
N THR A 120 1.58 -3.56 13.77
CA THR A 120 2.46 -3.67 14.94
C THR A 120 3.88 -3.24 14.59
N ARG A 121 4.65 -2.78 15.59
CA ARG A 121 6.08 -2.49 15.47
C ARG A 121 6.97 -3.61 16.02
N ALA A 122 6.38 -4.72 16.48
CA ALA A 122 7.17 -5.83 16.99
C ALA A 122 7.89 -6.56 15.86
N ALA A 123 9.05 -7.10 16.21
CA ALA A 123 9.80 -7.99 15.35
C ALA A 123 9.01 -9.26 15.00
N TRP A 124 9.52 -10.00 14.04
CA TRP A 124 8.99 -11.33 13.69
C TRP A 124 9.08 -12.28 14.88
N GLY A 125 8.08 -13.15 15.03
CA GLY A 125 7.99 -14.06 16.19
C GLY A 125 7.69 -13.41 17.55
N GLU A 126 7.71 -12.08 17.67
CA GLU A 126 7.44 -11.38 18.92
C GLU A 126 5.97 -10.94 19.05
N ARG A 127 5.47 -10.94 20.29
CA ARG A 127 4.13 -10.46 20.62
C ARG A 127 4.18 -8.96 20.90
N GLY A 128 3.88 -8.16 19.88
CA GLY A 128 3.81 -6.69 19.98
C GLY A 128 2.45 -6.13 20.36
N GLY A 129 2.46 -4.89 20.85
CA GLY A 129 1.27 -4.05 20.88
C GLY A 129 0.78 -3.70 19.47
N ARG A 130 -0.52 -3.44 19.34
CA ARG A 130 -1.09 -2.88 18.11
C ARG A 130 -0.78 -1.39 18.04
N VAL A 131 -0.50 -0.91 16.83
CA VAL A 131 -0.34 0.51 16.51
C VAL A 131 -1.35 0.91 15.45
N ARG A 132 -1.68 2.20 15.39
CA ARG A 132 -2.59 2.77 14.40
C ARG A 132 -1.81 3.37 13.24
N ILE A 133 -1.97 2.79 12.06
CA ILE A 133 -1.37 3.29 10.82
C ILE A 133 -2.45 3.33 9.74
N ALA A 134 -2.86 4.53 9.33
CA ALA A 134 -3.75 4.71 8.20
C ALA A 134 -2.95 4.89 6.92
N VAL A 135 -3.27 4.11 5.89
CA VAL A 135 -2.70 4.25 4.55
C VAL A 135 -3.81 4.72 3.61
N LEU A 136 -3.62 5.86 2.99
CA LEU A 136 -4.63 6.54 2.18
C LEU A 136 -4.13 6.69 0.74
N ARG A 137 -5.03 6.57 -0.23
CA ARG A 137 -4.73 6.88 -1.63
C ARG A 137 -4.58 8.40 -1.78
N GLY A 138 -3.47 8.82 -2.36
CA GLY A 138 -3.18 10.23 -2.66
C GLY A 138 -3.40 10.58 -4.12
#